data_AF-A0A939UR43-F1
#
_entry.id   AF-A0A939UR43-F1
#
_cell.length_a   1.000
_cell.length_b   1.000
_cell.length_c   1.000
_cell.angle_alpha   90.00
_cell.angle_beta   90.00
_cell.angle_gamma   90.00
#
_symmetry.space_group_name_H-M   'P 1'
#
loop_
_entity.id
_entity.type
_entity.pdbx_description
1 polymer ?
#
loop_
_entity_poly.entity_id
_entity_poly.type
_entity_poly.pdbx_seq_one_letter_code
_entity_poly.pdbx_strand_id
1 'polypeptide(L)'
;MDIINKKTPLQKALLYIFLIVFCLPFMMPFVYMVSTSLKGDDQIFDPAQAERGFRVSDLIPDPVVWENYPQSMQSVPFLQYIKNTIVICFFCVIGAVISSSMVAYGFARMKFAGRDALVYTMLA
;
A
#
# COMPACT_ATOMS: atom_id res chain seq x y z
N MET A 1 15.93 -0.62 -17.45
CA MET A 1 15.50 0.49 -18.33
C MET A 1 15.79 0.20 -19.82
N ASP A 2 16.82 -0.57 -20.15
CA ASP A 2 17.31 -0.74 -21.54
C ASP A 2 16.38 -1.53 -22.48
N ILE A 3 15.52 -2.38 -21.93
CA ILE A 3 14.59 -3.23 -22.70
C ILE A 3 13.48 -2.41 -23.37
N ILE A 4 13.07 -1.30 -22.74
CA ILE A 4 12.03 -0.41 -23.27
C ILE A 4 12.59 0.43 -24.42
N ASN A 5 13.86 0.81 -24.36
CA ASN A 5 14.43 1.76 -25.30
C ASN A 5 14.71 1.18 -26.70
N LYS A 6 14.81 -0.15 -26.81
CA LYS A 6 14.93 -0.86 -28.11
C LYS A 6 13.61 -1.09 -28.84
N LYS A 7 12.46 -0.78 -28.22
CA LYS A 7 11.12 -1.01 -28.78
C LYS A 7 10.68 0.17 -29.66
N THR A 8 9.95 -0.13 -30.74
CA THR A 8 9.38 0.88 -31.64
C THR A 8 8.38 1.78 -30.89
N PRO A 9 8.11 3.02 -31.34
CA PRO A 9 7.16 3.92 -30.65
C PRO A 9 5.77 3.30 -30.46
N LEU A 10 5.31 2.48 -31.42
CA LEU A 10 4.06 1.72 -31.32
C LEU A 10 4.10 0.67 -30.20
N GLN A 11 5.20 -0.07 -30.08
CA GLN A 11 5.36 -1.06 -29.00
C GLN A 11 5.42 -0.41 -27.62
N LYS A 12 6.01 0.79 -27.50
CA LYS A 12 6.00 1.58 -26.25
C LYS A 12 4.58 2.02 -25.90
N ALA A 13 3.81 2.51 -26.88
CA ALA A 13 2.42 2.91 -26.67
C ALA A 13 1.55 1.73 -26.22
N LEU A 14 1.66 0.57 -26.88
CA LEU A 14 0.94 -0.64 -26.50
C LEU A 14 1.32 -1.13 -25.09
N LEU A 15 2.62 -1.08 -24.74
CA LEU A 15 3.09 -1.42 -23.41
C LEU A 15 2.48 -0.50 -22.35
N TYR A 16 2.49 0.82 -22.56
CA TYR A 16 1.89 1.75 -21.61
C TYR A 16 0.38 1.59 -21.48
N ILE A 17 -0.34 1.40 -22.58
CA ILE A 17 -1.78 1.12 -22.54
C ILE A 17 -2.05 -0.15 -21.73
N PHE A 18 -1.29 -1.21 -21.98
CA PHE A 18 -1.40 -2.46 -21.23
C PHE A 18 -1.11 -2.26 -19.73
N LEU A 19 -0.03 -1.55 -19.37
CA LEU A 19 0.29 -1.25 -17.97
C LEU A 19 -0.79 -0.42 -17.28
N ILE A 20 -1.35 0.58 -17.97
CA ILE A 20 -2.42 1.43 -17.43
C ILE A 20 -3.66 0.58 -17.17
N VAL A 21 -4.11 -0.19 -18.15
CA VAL A 21 -5.27 -1.08 -18.01
C VAL A 21 -5.05 -2.10 -16.89
N PHE A 22 -3.83 -2.61 -16.73
CA PHE A 22 -3.49 -3.52 -15.65
C PHE A 22 -3.47 -2.84 -14.28
N CYS A 23 -3.09 -1.56 -14.20
CA CYS A 23 -3.02 -0.81 -12.94
C CYS A 23 -4.41 -0.36 -12.44
N LEU A 24 -5.35 -0.07 -13.35
CA LEU A 24 -6.70 0.38 -13.01
C LEU A 24 -7.42 -0.46 -11.93
N PRO A 25 -7.51 -1.81 -12.03
CA PRO A 25 -8.17 -2.62 -11.00
C PRO A 25 -7.48 -2.53 -9.63
N PHE A 26 -6.16 -2.30 -9.57
CA PHE A 26 -5.45 -2.10 -8.31
C PHE A 26 -5.72 -0.73 -7.69
N MET A 27 -6.09 0.26 -8.49
CA MET A 27 -6.48 1.59 -8.00
C MET A 27 -7.92 1.63 -7.47
N MET A 28 -8.80 0.76 -7.97
CA MET A 28 -10.22 0.69 -7.56
C MET A 28 -10.44 0.67 -6.04
N PRO A 29 -9.76 -0.17 -5.23
CA PRO A 29 -9.96 -0.17 -3.78
C PRO A 29 -9.58 1.17 -3.12
N PHE A 30 -8.59 1.89 -3.64
CA PHE A 30 -8.20 3.20 -3.12
C PHE A 30 -9.24 4.27 -3.44
N VAL A 31 -9.75 4.27 -4.68
CA VAL A 31 -10.81 5.20 -5.09
C VAL A 31 -12.07 4.95 -4.27
N TYR A 32 -12.43 3.68 -4.06
CA TYR A 32 -13.55 3.31 -3.21
C TYR A 32 -13.33 3.75 -1.75
N MET A 33 -12.13 3.56 -1.19
CA MET A 33 -11.80 4.00 0.17
C MET A 33 -11.96 5.51 0.36
N VAL A 34 -11.53 6.32 -0.61
CA VAL A 34 -11.68 7.79 -0.54
C VAL A 34 -13.13 8.21 -0.72
N SER A 35 -13.88 7.51 -1.57
CA SER A 35 -15.31 7.76 -1.71
C SER A 35 -16.05 7.45 -0.41
N THR A 36 -15.85 6.28 0.18
CA THR A 36 -16.54 5.86 1.39
C THR A 36 -16.17 6.69 2.62
N SER A 37 -14.95 7.22 2.71
CA SER A 37 -14.59 8.13 3.81
C SER A 37 -15.37 9.45 3.80
N LEU A 38 -15.95 9.83 2.66
CA LEU A 38 -16.78 11.02 2.46
C LEU A 38 -18.28 10.75 2.47
N LYS A 39 -18.71 9.49 2.66
CA LYS A 39 -20.13 9.11 2.72
C LYS A 39 -20.69 9.25 4.15
N GLY A 40 -21.98 9.51 4.25
CA GLY A 40 -22.72 9.43 5.52
C GLY A 40 -23.06 7.97 5.91
N ASP A 41 -23.35 7.74 7.19
CA ASP A 41 -23.72 6.42 7.71
C ASP A 41 -24.96 5.85 6.98
N ASP A 42 -25.90 6.72 6.62
CA ASP A 42 -27.10 6.41 5.86
C ASP A 42 -26.81 5.79 4.48
N GLN A 43 -25.73 6.21 3.82
CA GLN A 43 -25.31 5.67 2.52
C GLN A 43 -24.49 4.37 2.64
N ILE A 44 -23.80 4.17 3.76
CA ILE A 44 -22.94 3.01 4.01
C ILE A 44 -23.77 1.81 4.49
N PHE A 45 -24.74 2.06 5.37
CA PHE A 45 -25.56 1.02 5.99
C PHE A 45 -26.93 0.81 5.33
N ASP A 46 -27.20 1.45 4.19
CA ASP A 46 -28.41 1.19 3.40
C ASP A 46 -28.42 -0.29 2.95
N PRO A 47 -29.40 -1.11 3.38
CA PRO A 47 -29.53 -2.50 2.95
C PRO A 47 -29.62 -2.64 1.42
N ALA A 48 -30.13 -1.62 0.74
CA ALA A 48 -30.22 -1.59 -0.71
C ALA A 48 -28.85 -1.45 -1.39
N GLN A 49 -27.82 -0.91 -0.72
CA GLN A 49 -26.45 -0.86 -1.22
C GLN A 49 -25.75 -2.24 -1.09
N ALA A 50 -26.01 -2.96 0.00
CA ALA A 50 -25.38 -4.26 0.27
C ALA A 50 -25.73 -5.35 -0.76
N GLU A 51 -26.95 -5.32 -1.31
CA GLU A 51 -27.40 -6.31 -2.30
C GLU A 51 -27.01 -5.98 -3.74
N ARG A 52 -26.72 -4.70 -4.06
CA ARG A 52 -26.58 -4.22 -5.45
C ARG A 52 -25.19 -4.39 -6.05
N GLY A 53 -24.20 -4.83 -5.26
CA GLY A 53 -22.81 -4.96 -5.70
C GLY A 53 -22.16 -3.61 -6.04
N PHE A 54 -20.90 -3.63 -6.48
CA PHE A 54 -20.13 -2.42 -6.81
C PHE A 54 -20.66 -1.72 -8.08
N ARG A 55 -21.11 -0.46 -7.97
CA ARG A 55 -21.49 0.39 -9.13
C ARG A 55 -20.61 1.63 -9.22
N VAL A 56 -20.37 2.08 -10.46
CA VAL A 56 -19.64 3.33 -10.74
C VAL A 56 -20.37 4.55 -10.19
N SER A 57 -21.70 4.50 -10.04
CA SER A 57 -22.48 5.55 -9.40
C SER A 57 -22.19 5.69 -7.90
N ASP A 58 -21.77 4.62 -7.23
CA ASP A 58 -21.48 4.63 -5.79
C ASP A 58 -20.12 5.28 -5.49
N LEU A 59 -19.32 5.61 -6.50
CA LEU A 59 -18.05 6.31 -6.31
C LEU A 59 -18.22 7.78 -5.94
N ILE A 60 -19.37 8.40 -6.26
CA ILE A 60 -19.63 9.81 -5.99
C ILE A 60 -20.59 9.88 -4.79
N PRO A 61 -20.14 10.34 -3.61
CA PRO A 61 -21.01 10.53 -2.46
C PRO A 61 -22.04 11.64 -2.73
N ASP A 62 -23.29 11.42 -2.33
CA ASP A 62 -24.37 12.42 -2.46
C ASP A 62 -25.35 12.33 -1.28
N PRO A 63 -25.22 13.15 -0.22
CA PRO A 63 -24.31 14.29 -0.08
C PRO A 63 -22.86 13.89 0.27
N VAL A 64 -21.92 14.81 -0.01
CA VAL A 64 -20.51 14.71 0.42
C VAL A 64 -20.37 15.23 1.84
N VAL A 65 -19.92 14.39 2.77
CA VAL A 65 -19.79 14.70 4.21
C VAL A 65 -18.32 14.94 4.57
N TRP A 66 -17.86 16.19 4.41
CA TRP A 66 -16.50 16.59 4.77
C TRP A 66 -16.22 16.56 6.28
N GLU A 67 -17.27 16.64 7.10
CA GLU A 67 -17.17 16.64 8.56
C GLU A 67 -16.62 15.33 9.13
N ASN A 68 -16.68 14.23 8.38
CA ASN A 68 -16.11 12.94 8.75
C ASN A 68 -14.62 13.03 9.12
N TYR A 69 -13.84 13.87 8.43
CA TYR A 69 -12.40 14.03 8.71
C TYR A 69 -12.12 14.71 10.06
N PRO A 70 -12.60 15.94 10.34
CA PRO A 70 -12.36 16.56 11.64
C PRO A 70 -13.01 15.79 12.80
N GLN A 71 -14.18 15.18 12.59
CA GLN A 71 -14.84 14.37 13.63
C GLN A 71 -14.05 13.09 13.95
N SER A 72 -13.57 12.36 12.94
CA SER A 72 -12.76 11.14 13.15
C SER A 72 -11.40 11.42 13.78
N MET A 73 -10.80 12.58 13.52
CA MET A 73 -9.55 12.98 14.17
C MET A 73 -9.73 13.35 15.64
N GLN A 74 -10.96 13.72 16.05
CA GLN A 74 -11.31 14.09 17.43
C GLN A 74 -11.90 12.91 18.23
N SER A 75 -12.44 11.89 17.56
CA SER A 75 -13.07 10.73 18.22
C SER A 75 -12.07 9.83 18.96
N VAL A 76 -10.79 9.93 18.59
CA VAL A 76 -9.68 9.21 19.22
C VAL A 76 -8.52 10.16 19.46
N PRO A 77 -7.58 9.84 20.37
CA PRO A 77 -6.34 10.60 20.53
C PRO A 77 -5.40 10.37 19.32
N PHE A 78 -5.80 10.82 18.13
CA PHE A 78 -5.18 10.55 16.84
C PHE A 78 -3.69 10.93 16.81
N LEU A 79 -3.37 12.12 17.32
CA LEU A 79 -2.00 12.62 17.45
C LEU A 79 -1.13 11.72 18.35
N GLN A 80 -1.70 11.14 19.40
CA GLN A 80 -0.99 10.21 20.28
C GLN A 80 -0.69 8.90 19.56
N TYR A 81 -1.65 8.37 18.78
CA TYR A 81 -1.44 7.17 17.98
C TYR A 81 -0.36 7.37 16.92
N ILE A 82 -0.40 8.49 16.19
CA ILE A 82 0.65 8.84 15.23
C ILE A 82 2.02 8.93 15.91
N LYS A 83 2.10 9.64 17.03
CA LYS A 83 3.36 9.79 17.78
C LYS A 83 3.91 8.43 18.22
N ASN A 84 3.07 7.57 18.80
CA ASN A 84 3.48 6.23 19.23
C ASN A 84 3.98 5.40 18.05
N THR A 85 3.26 5.39 16.93
CA THR A 85 3.66 4.65 15.72
C THR A 85 4.97 5.17 15.17
N ILE A 86 5.17 6.49 15.06
CA ILE A 86 6.43 7.07 14.59
C ILE A 86 7.59 6.65 15.48
N VAL A 87 7.43 6.72 16.80
CA VAL A 87 8.47 6.34 17.76
C VAL A 87 8.82 4.86 17.62
N ILE A 88 7.81 3.98 17.57
CA ILE A 88 8.00 2.53 17.42
C ILE A 88 8.68 2.22 16.08
N CYS A 89 8.15 2.74 14.97
CA CYS A 89 8.71 2.53 13.63
C CYS A 89 10.16 3.02 13.55
N PHE A 90 10.49 4.16 14.14
CA PHE A 90 11.85 4.70 14.16
C PHE A 90 12.84 3.72 14.80
N PHE A 91 12.54 3.25 16.01
CA PHE A 91 13.40 2.28 16.70
C PHE A 91 13.42 0.92 16.01
N CYS A 92 12.30 0.44 15.49
CA CYS A 92 12.22 -0.80 14.72
C CYS A 92 13.08 -0.74 13.46
N VAL A 93 13.03 0.36 12.69
CA VAL A 93 13.83 0.51 11.47
C VAL A 93 15.32 0.56 11.80
N ILE A 94 15.72 1.33 12.81
CA ILE A 94 17.13 1.39 13.23
C ILE A 94 17.62 0.01 13.69
N GLY A 95 16.86 -0.65 14.57
CA GLY A 95 17.20 -1.99 15.05
C GLY A 95 17.28 -3.02 13.92
N ALA A 96 16.32 -3.00 12.99
CA ALA A 96 16.30 -3.90 11.85
C ALA A 96 17.48 -3.64 10.89
N VAL A 97 17.81 -2.38 10.61
CA VAL A 97 18.95 -2.04 9.73
C VAL A 97 20.27 -2.46 10.37
N ILE A 98 20.48 -2.15 11.65
CA ILE A 98 21.71 -2.55 12.36
C ILE A 98 21.81 -4.08 12.38
N SER A 99 20.75 -4.77 12.80
CA SER A 99 20.75 -6.24 12.88
C SER A 99 20.95 -6.90 11.51
N SER A 100 20.20 -6.48 10.49
CA SER A 100 20.32 -7.06 9.14
C SER A 100 21.66 -6.77 8.50
N SER A 101 22.22 -5.57 8.70
CA SER A 101 23.55 -5.21 8.17
C SER A 101 24.68 -6.03 8.81
N MET A 102 24.62 -6.30 10.12
CA MET A 102 25.59 -7.16 10.80
C MET A 102 25.53 -8.61 10.29
N VAL A 103 24.32 -9.16 10.15
CA VAL A 103 24.11 -10.52 9.61
C VAL A 103 24.58 -10.59 8.16
N ALA A 104 24.20 -9.63 7.33
CA ALA A 104 24.62 -9.56 5.92
C ALA A 104 26.14 -9.45 5.79
N TYR A 105 26.82 -8.67 6.66
CA TYR A 105 28.28 -8.56 6.67
C TYR A 105 28.94 -9.90 7.02
N GLY A 106 28.41 -10.62 8.02
CA GLY A 106 28.87 -11.96 8.37
C GLY A 106 28.78 -12.93 7.20
N PHE A 107 27.66 -12.95 6.49
CA PHE A 107 27.51 -13.77 5.27
C PHE A 107 28.39 -13.32 4.11
N ALA A 108 28.63 -12.01 3.94
CA ALA A 108 29.38 -11.48 2.81
C ALA A 108 30.91 -11.63 2.96
N ARG A 109 31.45 -11.46 4.17
CA ARG A 109 32.91 -11.32 4.39
C ARG A 109 33.53 -12.39 5.29
N MET A 110 32.78 -13.03 6.18
CA MET A 110 33.33 -14.05 7.08
C MET A 110 33.17 -15.46 6.49
N LYS A 111 34.22 -16.29 6.64
CA LYS A 111 34.18 -17.72 6.29
C LYS A 111 33.95 -18.52 7.57
N PHE A 112 32.80 -19.16 7.71
CA PHE A 112 32.46 -20.01 8.86
C PHE A 112 31.78 -21.31 8.38
N ALA A 113 31.93 -22.39 9.14
CA ALA A 113 31.35 -23.68 8.80
C ALA A 113 29.81 -23.61 8.85
N GLY A 114 29.14 -24.05 7.77
CA GLY A 114 27.67 -23.98 7.64
C GLY A 114 27.12 -22.72 6.96
N ARG A 115 27.97 -21.75 6.58
CA ARG A 115 27.58 -20.53 5.85
C ARG A 115 26.76 -20.81 4.59
N ASP A 116 27.26 -21.71 3.74
CA ASP A 116 26.64 -21.96 2.44
C ASP A 116 25.26 -22.63 2.61
N ALA A 117 25.10 -23.53 3.59
CA ALA A 117 23.81 -24.13 3.92
C ALA A 117 22.76 -23.08 4.33
N LEU A 118 23.14 -22.12 5.18
CA LEU A 118 22.25 -21.02 5.59
C LEU A 118 21.89 -20.10 4.41
N VAL A 119 22.85 -19.81 3.51
CA VAL A 119 22.58 -19.01 2.30
C VAL A 119 21.61 -19.75 1.38
N TYR A 120 21.78 -21.07 1.18
CA TYR A 120 20.86 -21.86 0.37
C TYR A 120 19.44 -21.87 0.95
N THR A 121 19.27 -22.02 2.27
CA THR A 121 17.93 -21.96 2.89
C THR A 121 17.26 -20.58 2.77
N MET A 122 18.04 -19.51 2.59
CA MET A 122 17.48 -18.16 2.41
C MET A 122 17.10 -17.88 0.94
N LEU A 123 17.70 -18.60 -0.01
CA LEU A 123 17.45 -18.46 -1.45
C LEU A 123 16.37 -19.42 -1.99
N ALA A 124 16.18 -20.56 -1.34
CA ALA A 124 15.14 -21.54 -1.64
C ALA A 124 13.77 -21.08 -1.13
#